data_AF-A0A524KHI6-F1
#
_entry.id   AF-A0A524KHI6-F1
#
_cell.length_a   1.000
_cell.length_b   1.000
_cell.length_c   1.000
_cell.angle_alpha   90.00
_cell.angle_beta   90.00
_cell.angle_gamma   90.00
#
_symmetry.space_group_name_H-M   'P 1'
#
loop_
_entity.id
_entity.type
_entity.pdbx_description
1 polymer ?
#
loop_
_entity_poly.entity_id
_entity_poly.type
_entity_poly.pdbx_seq_one_letter_code
_entity_poly.pdbx_strand_id
1 'polypeptide(L)' 'MANDIFDVSMQDRVWKQQFFYNAFRALAFNRIDGDYAEFGCWSGSSFWLAHLESRRHGHNAHLWAFDSFQGLRQGRNS' A
#
# COMPACT_ATOMS: atom_id res chain seq x y z
N MET A 1 14.00 18.04 27.18
CA MET A 1 12.81 18.10 26.29
C MET A 1 13.34 18.03 24.88
N ALA A 2 13.16 16.90 24.19
CA ALA A 2 13.68 16.70 22.83
C ALA A 2 12.56 16.97 21.82
N ASN A 3 12.88 17.72 20.76
CA ASN A 3 11.94 18.25 19.77
C ASN A 3 11.04 17.15 19.18
N ASP A 4 9.77 17.17 19.59
CA ASP A 4 8.67 16.34 19.10
C ASP A 4 8.03 17.03 17.88
N ILE A 5 8.46 16.64 16.68
CA ILE A 5 7.91 17.08 15.39
C ILE A 5 7.43 15.80 14.68
N PHE A 6 6.29 15.26 15.10
CA PHE A 6 5.55 14.18 14.44
C PHE A 6 6.40 13.02 13.91
N ASP A 7 6.78 12.11 14.81
CA ASP A 7 7.20 10.71 14.59
C ASP A 7 7.25 10.26 13.11
N VAL A 8 8.46 10.02 12.59
CA VAL A 8 8.74 9.56 11.21
C VAL A 8 7.84 8.40 10.79
N SER A 9 7.51 7.49 11.72
CA SER A 9 6.64 6.35 11.42
C SER A 9 5.18 6.76 11.15
N MET A 10 4.68 7.77 11.87
CA MET A 10 3.37 8.38 11.61
C MET A 10 3.37 9.12 10.29
N GLN A 11 4.45 9.85 10.00
CA GLN A 11 4.58 10.56 8.74
C GLN A 11 4.59 9.57 7.56
N ASP A 12 5.38 8.50 7.63
CA ASP A 12 5.40 7.43 6.62
C ASP A 12 4.03 6.82 6.38
N ARG A 13 3.28 6.55 7.45
CA ARG A 13 1.91 6.02 7.34
C ARG A 13 0.99 7.01 6.63
N VAL A 14 1.05 8.29 6.98
CA VAL A 14 0.22 9.34 6.37
C VAL A 14 0.55 9.49 4.88
N TRP A 15 1.82 9.52 4.50
CA TRP A 15 2.22 9.62 3.09
C TRP A 15 1.79 8.40 2.28
N LYS A 16 1.96 7.19 2.82
CA LYS A 16 1.47 5.96 2.17
C LYS A 16 -0.04 5.97 2.01
N GLN A 17 -0.78 6.39 3.04
CA GLN A 17 -2.23 6.50 2.95
C GLN A 17 -2.66 7.54 1.91
N GLN A 18 -1.99 8.70 1.88
CA GLN A 18 -2.27 9.76 0.91
C GLN A 18 -2.02 9.29 -0.54
N PHE A 19 -0.99 8.47 -0.76
CA PHE A 19 -0.74 7.82 -2.04
C PHE A 19 -1.93 6.94 -2.46
N PHE A 20 -2.37 6.01 -1.60
CA PHE A 20 -3.49 5.12 -1.92
C PHE A 20 -4.82 5.88 -2.09
N TYR A 21 -5.09 6.88 -1.26
CA TYR A 21 -6.24 7.76 -1.41
C TYR A 21 -6.27 8.40 -2.80
N ASN A 22 -5.14 8.98 -3.23
CA ASN A 22 -5.04 9.61 -4.54
C ASN A 22 -5.21 8.60 -5.68
N ALA A 23 -4.59 7.42 -5.55
CA ALA A 23 -4.67 6.36 -6.56
C ALA A 23 -6.12 5.86 -6.74
N PHE A 24 -6.79 5.45 -5.66
CA PHE A 24 -8.17 4.95 -5.72
C PHE A 24 -9.18 6.04 -6.09
N ARG A 25 -8.95 7.29 -5.68
CA ARG A 25 -9.73 8.44 -6.17
C ARG A 25 -9.59 8.60 -7.68
N ALA A 26 -8.38 8.48 -8.22
CA ALA A 26 -8.15 8.59 -9.66
C ALA A 26 -8.79 7.42 -10.43
N LEU A 27 -8.69 6.19 -9.93
CA LEU A 27 -9.36 5.02 -10.51
C LEU A 27 -10.88 5.24 -10.55
N ALA A 28 -11.48 5.61 -9.42
CA ALA A 28 -12.91 5.86 -9.32
C ALA A 28 -13.37 7.00 -10.24
N PHE A 29 -12.64 8.12 -10.27
CA PHE A 29 -12.97 9.26 -11.11
C PHE A 29 -12.95 8.91 -12.61
N ASN A 30 -11.94 8.15 -13.03
CA ASN A 30 -11.78 7.75 -14.43
C ASN A 30 -12.56 6.48 -14.79
N ARG A 31 -13.28 5.87 -13.83
CA ARG A 31 -14.01 4.60 -14.01
C ARG A 31 -13.10 3.48 -14.54
N ILE A 32 -11.86 3.44 -14.02
CA ILE A 32 -10.93 2.36 -14.31
C ILE A 32 -11.23 1.24 -13.34
N ASP A 33 -11.81 0.15 -13.86
CA ASP A 33 -12.06 -1.07 -13.12
C ASP A 33 -10.82 -1.99 -13.07
N GLY A 34 -10.91 -3.05 -12.27
CA GLY A 34 -9.90 -4.11 -12.22
C GLY A 34 -9.40 -4.38 -10.80
N ASP A 35 -8.61 -5.45 -10.70
CA ASP A 35 -8.02 -5.92 -9.45
C ASP A 35 -6.76 -5.14 -9.06
N TYR A 36 -6.40 -5.21 -7.78
CA TYR A 36 -5.14 -4.70 -7.25
C TYR A 36 -4.19 -5.86 -6.95
N ALA A 37 -2.92 -5.73 -7.33
CA ALA A 37 -1.87 -6.70 -7.02
C ALA A 37 -0.64 -6.00 -6.40
N GLU A 38 -0.16 -6.52 -5.27
CA GLU A 38 1.06 -6.08 -4.59
C GLU A 38 2.09 -7.21 -4.59
N PHE A 39 3.34 -6.90 -4.97
CA PHE A 39 4.46 -7.83 -4.93
C PHE A 39 5.45 -7.40 -3.87
N GLY A 40 5.72 -8.26 -2.89
CA GLY A 40 6.55 -7.94 -1.73
C GLY A 40 5.77 -7.18 -0.65
N CYS A 41 4.95 -7.88 0.13
CA CYS A 41 4.09 -7.25 1.13
C CYS A 41 4.73 -7.17 2.53
N TRP A 42 5.79 -7.95 2.80
CA TRP A 42 6.44 -8.01 4.13
C TRP A 42 5.44 -8.17 5.29
N SER A 43 5.11 -7.09 6.02
CA SER A 43 4.14 -7.06 7.12
C SER A 43 2.70 -6.75 6.68
N GLY A 44 2.48 -6.44 5.40
CA GLY A 44 1.17 -6.11 4.82
C GLY A 44 0.69 -4.68 5.10
N SER A 45 1.55 -3.80 5.64
CA SER A 45 1.13 -2.44 6.03
C SER A 45 0.62 -1.58 4.86
N SER A 46 1.28 -1.64 3.70
CA SER A 46 0.85 -1.00 2.45
C SER A 46 -0.44 -1.63 1.93
N PHE A 47 -0.48 -2.95 1.88
CA PHE A 47 -1.65 -3.71 1.42
C PHE A 47 -2.91 -3.37 2.23
N TRP A 48 -2.79 -3.19 3.54
CA TRP A 48 -3.90 -2.76 4.40
C TRP A 48 -4.41 -1.37 4.04
N LEU A 49 -3.51 -0.42 3.74
CA LEU A 49 -3.90 0.92 3.31
C LEU A 49 -4.57 0.89 1.94
N ALA A 50 -4.08 0.05 1.02
CA ALA A 50 -4.74 -0.18 -0.27
C ALA A 50 -6.16 -0.73 -0.07
N HIS A 51 -6.35 -1.69 0.84
CA HIS A 51 -7.67 -2.23 1.19
C HIS A 51 -8.61 -1.17 1.76
N LEU A 52 -8.12 -0.33 2.68
CA LEU A 52 -8.93 0.72 3.29
C LEU A 52 -9.42 1.72 2.22
N GLU A 53 -8.50 2.21 1.38
CA GLU A 53 -8.84 3.24 0.41
C GLU A 53 -9.63 2.69 -0.78
N SER A 54 -9.46 1.41 -1.17
CA SER A 54 -10.31 0.78 -2.19
C SER A 54 -11.77 0.77 -1.75
N ARG A 55 -12.04 0.38 -0.49
CA ARG A 55 -13.39 0.40 0.11
C ARG A 55 -13.93 1.82 0.23
N ARG A 56 -13.10 2.77 0.66
CA ARG A 56 -13.49 4.17 0.81
C ARG A 56 -13.97 4.78 -0.51
N HIS A 57 -13.34 4.41 -1.63
CA HIS A 57 -13.67 4.92 -2.96
C HIS A 57 -14.64 4.03 -3.74
N GLY A 58 -15.20 2.98 -3.12
CA GLY A 58 -16.16 2.08 -3.76
C GLY A 58 -15.54 1.23 -4.89
N HIS A 59 -14.22 1.06 -4.88
CA HIS A 59 -13.49 0.28 -5.88
C HIS A 59 -13.63 -1.22 -5.54
N ASN A 60 -14.52 -1.91 -6.25
CA ASN A 60 -14.87 -3.32 -6.00
C ASN A 60 -13.85 -4.30 -6.60
N ALA A 61 -12.57 -4.14 -6.25
CA ALA A 61 -11.48 -5.01 -6.68
C ALA A 61 -11.32 -6.24 -5.78
N HIS A 62 -10.83 -7.35 -6.35
CA HIS A 62 -10.04 -8.29 -5.56
C HIS A 62 -8.64 -7.72 -5.34
N LEU A 63 -8.13 -7.87 -4.12
CA LEU A 63 -6.79 -7.43 -3.75
C LEU A 63 -5.91 -8.67 -3.56
N TRP A 64 -4.83 -8.76 -4.31
CA TRP A 64 -3.89 -9.87 -4.32
C TRP A 64 -2.54 -9.43 -3.74
N ALA A 65 -2.04 -10.16 -2.75
CA ALA A 65 -0.68 -9.97 -2.22
C ALA A 65 0.17 -11.19 -2.59
N PHE A 66 1.27 -10.94 -3.30
CA PHE A 66 2.25 -11.96 -3.67
C PHE A 66 3.54 -11.69 -2.92
N ASP A 67 3.97 -12.63 -2.09
CA ASP A 67 5.24 -12.56 -1.37
C ASP A 67 5.84 -13.97 -1.27
N SER A 68 7.15 -14.07 -1.06
CA SER A 68 7.78 -15.35 -0.75
C SER A 68 7.40 -15.85 0.64
N PHE A 69 6.97 -14.93 1.51
CA PHE A 69 6.79 -15.10 2.95
C PHE A 69 8.04 -15.63 3.65
N GLN A 70 9.20 -15.43 3.01
CA GLN A 70 10.51 -15.93 3.42
C GLN A 70 11.60 -14.85 3.35
N GLY A 71 11.21 -13.60 3.12
CA GLY A 71 12.14 -12.50 2.89
C GLY A 71 12.83 -12.58 1.52
N LEU A 72 13.83 -11.71 1.32
CA LEU A 72 14.61 -11.65 0.09
C LEU A 72 15.59 -12.82 0.02
N ARG A 73 15.67 -13.46 -1.15
CA ARG A 73 16.66 -14.50 -1.43
C ARG A 73 18.04 -13.86 -1.53
N GLN A 74 19.07 -14.55 -1.03
CA GLN A 74 20.46 -14.17 -1.32
C GLN A 74 20.70 -14.33 -2.82
N GLY A 75 21.16 -13.26 -3.48
CA GLY A 75 21.51 -13.30 -4.89
C GLY A 75 22.63 -14.30 -5.13
N ARG A 76 22.49 -15.15 -6.16
CA ARG A 76 23.62 -15.94 -6.66
C ARG A 76 24.48 -15.00 -7.50
N ASN A 77 25.68 -14.67 -7.02
CA ASN A 77 26.70 -14.06 -7.88
C ASN A 77 27.13 -15.15 -8.89
N SER A 78 26.63 -15.05 -10.11
CA SER A 78 27.09 -15.84 -11.26
C SER A 78 28.37 -15.28 -11.84
#